data_AF-W0BFB7-F1
#
_entry.id   AF-W0BFB7-F1
#
_cell.length_a   1.000
_cell.length_b   1.000
_cell.length_c   1.000
_cell.angle_alpha   90.00
_cell.angle_beta   90.00
_cell.angle_gamma   90.00
#
_symmetry.space_group_name_H-M   'P 1'
#
loop_
_entity.id
_entity.type
_entity.pdbx_description
1 polymer ?
#
loop_
_entity_poly.entity_id
_entity_poly.type
_entity_poly.pdbx_seq_one_letter_code
_entity_poly.pdbx_strand_id
1 'polypeptide(L)'
;MSDFHKDSFLEFAPPVEFGGPTTPILETTSPDLSNAEIQEIITQSRTFIDSAINEEIKASYLMEWLTYALYSSVKMRQESTVRDICSIVFKLAEKDIDTLSTLLEKNFEVGPFKGQALLFVWMNALYSSTFDARTYTNIVAINYIFAYVIEHTTLEFSSALTKAVEEGQEQGKSPFILMLLSLIQAAQTRFNQPATTHIAKFLLFCMGKYPEATSQVLIQPIAAGAFHNKHGLYLLANALKFSVKDNSETSQIICKVLGDMVHYVAADSLANALLAKIARGPQEGLVPLHIILRSLTSAAYVNDSNHETIKAVIDMLEQFFNIIPLPTIIHALSEEIVSKDHTYGGKHGIRMLVEAFIAGMEHGHDMSALMALFSKLINSNPALLMNALTREINEKPSCLEYIIRKYNEAAESTTLSVQIGELLRKIDESLSLDEKVLWNAHVTKIYASLMPAATEVSTEVAAGTEASAAAIDTTETPSHYTKARFFSTVHSTALMAREHDQEDNPTPPSRLH
;
A
#
# COMPACT_ATOMS: atom_id res chain seq x y z
N MET A 1 -12.15 -47.79 -78.06
CA MET A 1 -10.91 -47.03 -77.80
C MET A 1 -11.30 -45.70 -77.19
N SER A 2 -10.76 -45.42 -76.00
CA SER A 2 -10.76 -44.19 -75.19
C SER A 2 -12.12 -43.56 -74.83
N ASP A 3 -12.58 -43.65 -73.59
CA ASP A 3 -12.07 -43.06 -72.33
C ASP A 3 -12.44 -41.59 -72.14
N PHE A 4 -13.25 -41.32 -71.12
CA PHE A 4 -13.05 -40.38 -70.00
C PHE A 4 -14.40 -39.85 -69.46
N HIS A 5 -14.99 -40.58 -68.52
CA HIS A 5 -15.85 -39.97 -67.50
C HIS A 5 -14.95 -39.58 -66.31
N LYS A 6 -14.76 -38.28 -66.10
CA LYS A 6 -14.24 -37.74 -64.84
C LYS A 6 -15.42 -37.52 -63.91
N ASP A 7 -15.62 -38.46 -63.01
CA ASP A 7 -16.38 -38.23 -61.78
C ASP A 7 -15.56 -37.28 -60.90
N SER A 8 -16.05 -36.05 -60.74
CA SER A 8 -15.55 -35.15 -59.71
C SER A 8 -16.16 -35.58 -58.37
N PHE A 9 -15.45 -36.44 -57.65
CA PHE A 9 -15.65 -36.58 -56.21
C PHE A 9 -15.23 -35.25 -55.57
N LEU A 10 -16.22 -34.41 -55.27
CA LEU A 10 -16.11 -33.43 -54.20
C LEU A 10 -16.06 -34.24 -52.90
N GLU A 11 -14.86 -34.54 -52.44
CA GLU A 11 -14.63 -34.85 -51.03
C GLU A 11 -15.12 -33.65 -50.23
N PHE A 12 -16.33 -33.77 -49.69
CA PHE A 12 -16.74 -32.99 -48.55
C PHE A 12 -15.76 -33.33 -47.43
N ALA A 13 -14.79 -32.44 -47.19
CA ALA A 13 -14.09 -32.44 -45.93
C ALA A 13 -15.15 -32.46 -44.83
N PRO A 14 -15.09 -33.38 -43.86
CA PRO A 14 -16.03 -33.37 -42.75
C PRO A 14 -16.02 -31.98 -42.11
N PRO A 15 -17.17 -31.46 -41.63
CA PRO A 15 -17.17 -30.21 -40.89
C PRO A 15 -16.15 -30.38 -39.76
N VAL A 16 -15.17 -29.46 -39.68
CA VAL A 16 -14.26 -29.41 -38.55
C VAL A 16 -15.16 -29.36 -37.32
N GLU A 17 -15.17 -30.44 -36.52
CA GLU A 17 -15.94 -30.49 -35.28
C GLU A 17 -15.50 -29.29 -34.45
N PHE A 18 -16.39 -28.32 -34.36
CA PHE A 18 -16.13 -27.10 -33.64
C PHE A 18 -16.03 -27.42 -32.15
N GLY A 19 -15.07 -26.78 -31.46
CA GLY A 19 -14.84 -26.99 -30.04
C GLY A 19 -16.11 -26.90 -29.19
N GLY A 20 -16.22 -27.75 -28.18
CA GLY A 20 -17.43 -27.88 -27.35
C GLY A 20 -17.17 -28.66 -26.07
N PRO A 21 -18.12 -28.72 -25.12
CA PRO A 21 -17.91 -29.30 -23.79
C PRO A 21 -17.33 -30.72 -23.79
N THR A 22 -17.57 -31.51 -24.84
CA THR A 22 -17.10 -32.91 -24.97
C THR A 22 -15.86 -33.05 -25.86
N THR A 23 -15.36 -31.97 -26.45
CA THR A 23 -14.24 -31.98 -27.40
C THR A 23 -12.95 -31.57 -26.69
N PRO A 24 -11.87 -32.35 -26.76
CA PRO A 24 -10.60 -31.99 -26.13
C PRO A 24 -9.98 -30.74 -26.73
N ILE A 25 -9.30 -29.95 -25.89
CA ILE A 25 -8.38 -28.91 -26.34
C ILE A 25 -7.16 -29.59 -26.98
N LEU A 26 -6.68 -29.07 -28.10
CA LEU A 26 -5.49 -29.55 -28.80
C LEU A 26 -4.34 -28.56 -28.64
N GLU A 27 -3.11 -29.02 -28.85
CA GLU A 27 -1.91 -28.16 -28.81
C GLU A 27 -1.98 -26.99 -29.81
N THR A 28 -2.71 -27.19 -30.91
CA THR A 28 -2.92 -26.20 -31.97
C THR A 28 -4.15 -25.31 -31.75
N THR A 29 -4.92 -25.51 -30.69
CA THR A 29 -6.12 -24.70 -30.41
C THR A 29 -5.71 -23.27 -30.06
N SER A 30 -6.11 -22.32 -30.92
CA SER A 30 -5.91 -20.89 -30.69
C SER A 30 -6.65 -20.43 -29.43
N PRO A 31 -6.03 -19.62 -28.56
CA PRO A 31 -6.75 -18.98 -27.46
C PRO A 31 -7.65 -17.83 -27.94
N ASP A 32 -7.43 -17.34 -29.15
CA ASP A 32 -8.17 -16.23 -29.75
C ASP A 32 -9.33 -16.77 -30.59
N LEU A 33 -10.48 -16.92 -29.96
CA LEU A 33 -11.74 -17.34 -30.57
C LEU A 33 -12.48 -16.15 -31.18
N SER A 34 -13.14 -16.38 -32.31
CA SER A 34 -14.09 -15.47 -32.94
C SER A 34 -15.45 -15.49 -32.25
N ASN A 35 -16.25 -14.46 -32.52
CA ASN A 35 -17.57 -14.31 -31.90
C ASN A 35 -18.51 -15.50 -32.14
N ALA A 36 -18.49 -16.06 -33.35
CA ALA A 36 -19.36 -17.20 -33.68
C ALA A 36 -19.02 -18.42 -32.82
N GLU A 37 -17.72 -18.69 -32.66
CA GLU A 37 -17.20 -19.81 -31.87
C GLU A 37 -17.55 -19.63 -30.39
N ILE A 38 -17.44 -18.41 -29.86
CA ILE A 38 -17.81 -18.09 -28.48
C ILE A 38 -19.31 -18.32 -28.24
N GLN A 39 -20.18 -17.87 -29.15
CA GLN A 39 -21.63 -18.05 -29.00
C GLN A 39 -22.05 -19.53 -29.09
N GLU A 40 -21.37 -20.30 -29.93
CA GLU A 40 -21.57 -21.74 -30.03
C GLU A 40 -21.18 -22.43 -28.72
N ILE A 41 -20.01 -22.12 -28.16
CA ILE A 41 -19.56 -22.63 -26.86
C ILE A 41 -20.56 -22.30 -25.75
N ILE A 42 -21.06 -21.06 -25.69
CA ILE A 42 -22.07 -20.64 -24.71
C ILE A 42 -23.34 -21.49 -24.84
N THR A 43 -23.82 -21.70 -26.07
CA THR A 43 -25.06 -22.44 -26.35
C THR A 43 -24.93 -23.92 -25.99
N GLN A 44 -23.83 -24.56 -26.41
CA GLN A 44 -23.55 -25.95 -26.09
C GLN A 44 -23.32 -26.15 -24.59
N SER A 45 -22.59 -25.25 -23.94
CA SER A 45 -22.32 -25.31 -22.49
C SER A 45 -23.59 -25.22 -21.65
N ARG A 46 -24.52 -24.31 -22.01
CA ARG A 46 -25.82 -24.22 -21.33
C ARG A 46 -26.59 -25.54 -21.44
N THR A 47 -26.69 -26.06 -22.65
CA THR A 47 -27.42 -27.31 -22.93
C THR A 47 -26.79 -28.49 -22.20
N PHE A 48 -25.45 -28.56 -22.16
CA PHE A 48 -24.71 -29.63 -21.50
C PHE A 48 -24.86 -29.60 -19.98
N ILE A 49 -24.76 -28.44 -19.32
CA ILE A 49 -24.95 -28.34 -17.86
C ILE A 49 -26.36 -28.77 -17.44
N ASP A 50 -27.37 -28.49 -18.27
CA ASP A 50 -28.75 -28.85 -17.98
C ASP A 50 -29.03 -30.36 -18.06
N SER A 51 -28.32 -31.09 -18.92
CA SER A 51 -28.57 -32.51 -19.19
C SER A 51 -27.58 -33.46 -18.53
N ALA A 52 -26.32 -33.06 -18.37
CA ALA A 52 -25.24 -33.94 -17.91
C ALA A 52 -25.28 -34.20 -16.40
N ILE A 53 -24.83 -35.37 -15.95
CA ILE A 53 -24.58 -35.63 -14.51
C ILE A 53 -23.20 -35.08 -14.08
N ASN A 54 -22.94 -35.00 -12.77
CA ASN A 54 -21.73 -34.37 -12.25
C ASN A 54 -20.46 -35.12 -12.69
N GLU A 55 -20.51 -36.45 -12.79
CA GLU A 55 -19.41 -37.28 -13.28
C GLU A 55 -19.07 -36.99 -14.75
N GLU A 56 -20.09 -36.77 -15.59
CA GLU A 56 -19.91 -36.38 -16.99
C GLU A 56 -19.29 -34.99 -17.10
N ILE A 57 -19.73 -34.06 -16.25
CA ILE A 57 -19.17 -32.71 -16.19
C ILE A 57 -17.70 -32.75 -15.73
N LYS A 58 -17.37 -33.58 -14.73
CA LYS A 58 -15.98 -33.76 -14.27
C LYS A 58 -15.08 -34.39 -15.34
N ALA A 59 -15.62 -35.24 -16.20
CA ALA A 59 -14.87 -35.90 -17.27
C ALA A 59 -14.80 -35.08 -18.57
N SER A 60 -15.53 -33.96 -18.66
CA SER A 60 -15.62 -33.13 -19.86
C SER A 60 -14.54 -32.04 -19.91
N TYR A 61 -14.54 -31.28 -21.01
CA TYR A 61 -13.70 -30.11 -21.28
C TYR A 61 -14.49 -28.79 -21.18
N LEU A 62 -15.64 -28.82 -20.48
CA LEU A 62 -16.55 -27.68 -20.35
C LEU A 62 -15.83 -26.42 -19.82
N MET A 63 -15.08 -26.55 -18.73
CA MET A 63 -14.46 -25.40 -18.09
C MET A 63 -13.27 -24.85 -18.90
N GLU A 64 -12.55 -25.71 -19.61
CA GLU A 64 -11.49 -25.33 -20.54
C GLU A 64 -12.06 -24.46 -21.67
N TRP A 65 -13.13 -24.89 -22.32
CA TRP A 65 -13.76 -24.11 -23.39
C TRP A 65 -14.39 -22.81 -22.89
N LEU A 66 -15.05 -22.82 -21.73
CA LEU A 66 -15.56 -21.59 -21.11
C LEU A 66 -14.41 -20.63 -20.75
N THR A 67 -13.24 -21.14 -20.40
CA THR A 67 -12.05 -20.32 -20.11
C THR A 67 -11.48 -19.68 -21.38
N TYR A 68 -11.39 -20.42 -22.49
CA TYR A 68 -11.00 -19.86 -23.79
C TYR A 68 -12.00 -18.79 -24.27
N ALA A 69 -13.29 -19.06 -24.11
CA ALA A 69 -14.36 -18.12 -24.42
C ALA A 69 -14.27 -16.85 -23.56
N LEU A 70 -14.01 -17.00 -22.25
CA LEU A 70 -13.84 -15.86 -21.34
C LEU A 70 -12.63 -15.01 -21.73
N TYR A 71 -11.48 -15.65 -21.94
CA TYR A 71 -10.25 -14.98 -22.33
C TYR A 71 -10.45 -14.14 -23.60
N SER A 72 -11.03 -14.76 -24.64
CA SER A 72 -11.33 -14.07 -25.90
C SER A 72 -12.34 -12.92 -25.70
N SER A 73 -13.40 -13.15 -24.92
CA SER A 73 -14.43 -12.15 -24.65
C SER A 73 -13.89 -10.92 -23.92
N VAL A 74 -13.00 -11.13 -22.93
CA VAL A 74 -12.34 -10.04 -22.21
C VAL A 74 -11.40 -9.27 -23.14
N LYS A 75 -10.59 -9.98 -23.94
CA LYS A 75 -9.69 -9.35 -24.93
C LYS A 75 -10.47 -8.51 -25.96
N MET A 76 -11.64 -8.99 -26.39
CA MET A 76 -12.54 -8.30 -27.32
C MET A 76 -13.47 -7.28 -26.64
N ARG A 77 -13.38 -7.12 -25.31
CA ARG A 77 -14.21 -6.19 -24.51
C ARG A 77 -15.71 -6.42 -24.62
N GLN A 78 -16.14 -7.68 -24.64
CA GLN A 78 -17.55 -8.08 -24.77
C GLN A 78 -18.21 -8.35 -23.43
N GLU A 79 -18.65 -7.30 -22.74
CA GLU A 79 -19.21 -7.40 -21.38
C GLU A 79 -20.49 -8.26 -21.27
N SER A 80 -21.34 -8.28 -22.31
CA SER A 80 -22.51 -9.17 -22.34
C SER A 80 -22.08 -10.63 -22.37
N THR A 81 -21.13 -10.97 -23.23
CA THR A 81 -20.61 -12.33 -23.40
C THR A 81 -19.91 -12.82 -22.14
N VAL A 82 -19.12 -11.95 -21.48
CA VAL A 82 -18.50 -12.28 -20.18
C VAL A 82 -19.58 -12.60 -19.14
N ARG A 83 -20.67 -11.82 -19.07
CA ARG A 83 -21.79 -12.11 -18.16
C ARG A 83 -22.50 -13.41 -18.51
N ASP A 84 -22.70 -13.71 -19.79
CA ASP A 84 -23.31 -14.97 -20.23
C ASP A 84 -22.48 -16.18 -19.80
N ILE A 85 -21.16 -16.12 -20.00
CA ILE A 85 -20.21 -17.15 -19.56
C ILE A 85 -20.23 -17.27 -18.03
N CYS A 86 -20.19 -16.14 -17.32
CA CYS A 86 -20.25 -16.15 -15.86
C CYS A 86 -21.57 -16.75 -15.34
N SER A 87 -22.69 -16.49 -16.01
CA SER A 87 -23.99 -17.07 -15.65
C SER A 87 -24.01 -18.59 -15.80
N ILE A 88 -23.34 -19.13 -16.83
CA ILE A 88 -23.19 -20.58 -17.04
C ILE A 88 -22.38 -21.20 -15.89
N VAL A 89 -21.27 -20.59 -15.51
CA VAL A 89 -20.43 -21.08 -14.41
C VAL A 89 -21.14 -20.96 -13.06
N PHE A 90 -21.91 -19.89 -12.85
CA PHE A 90 -22.74 -19.75 -11.66
C PHE A 90 -23.79 -20.85 -11.57
N LYS A 91 -24.44 -21.21 -12.69
CA LYS A 91 -25.39 -22.33 -12.74
C LYS A 91 -24.72 -23.67 -12.41
N LEU A 92 -23.46 -23.87 -12.82
CA LEU A 92 -22.68 -25.04 -12.40
C LEU A 92 -22.41 -25.01 -10.88
N ALA A 93 -22.07 -23.84 -10.34
CA ALA A 93 -21.86 -23.64 -8.90
C ALA A 93 -23.13 -23.95 -8.08
N GLU A 94 -24.31 -23.54 -8.56
CA GLU A 94 -25.60 -23.85 -7.93
C GLU A 94 -25.95 -25.34 -8.01
N LYS A 95 -25.57 -26.01 -9.10
CA LYS A 95 -25.82 -27.43 -9.29
C LYS A 95 -24.96 -28.31 -8.39
N ASP A 96 -23.65 -28.06 -8.36
CA ASP A 96 -22.70 -28.76 -7.51
C ASP A 96 -21.41 -27.96 -7.35
N ILE A 97 -21.27 -27.34 -6.19
CA ILE A 97 -20.13 -26.47 -5.88
C ILE A 97 -18.81 -27.23 -5.81
N ASP A 98 -18.83 -28.49 -5.37
CA ASP A 98 -17.62 -29.31 -5.23
C ASP A 98 -17.08 -29.71 -6.61
N THR A 99 -17.99 -29.96 -7.56
CA THR A 99 -17.62 -30.17 -8.98
C THR A 99 -16.95 -28.93 -9.55
N LEU A 100 -17.51 -27.74 -9.34
CA LEU A 100 -16.87 -26.51 -9.82
C LEU A 100 -15.50 -26.28 -9.18
N SER A 101 -15.38 -26.45 -7.86
CA SER A 101 -14.11 -26.28 -7.14
C SER A 101 -13.04 -27.22 -7.70
N THR A 102 -13.38 -28.50 -7.88
CA THR A 102 -12.49 -29.51 -8.45
C THR A 102 -12.03 -29.13 -9.86
N LEU A 103 -12.94 -28.61 -10.69
CA LEU A 103 -12.60 -28.19 -12.05
C LEU A 103 -11.68 -26.97 -12.05
N LEU A 104 -11.91 -25.99 -11.19
CA LEU A 104 -11.08 -24.78 -11.09
C LEU A 104 -9.62 -25.08 -10.71
N GLU A 105 -9.36 -26.18 -10.02
CA GLU A 105 -8.03 -26.67 -9.65
C GLU A 105 -7.27 -27.38 -10.77
N LYS A 106 -7.97 -27.85 -11.81
CA LYS A 106 -7.33 -28.58 -12.91
C LYS A 106 -6.40 -27.67 -13.70
N ASN A 107 -5.25 -28.22 -14.06
CA ASN A 107 -4.30 -27.57 -14.95
C ASN A 107 -4.65 -27.86 -16.41
N PHE A 108 -4.35 -26.90 -17.28
CA PHE A 108 -4.29 -27.17 -18.71
C PHE A 108 -3.10 -28.09 -19.02
N GLU A 109 -3.38 -29.22 -19.66
CA GLU A 109 -2.34 -30.18 -20.07
C GLU A 109 -1.66 -29.78 -21.39
N VAL A 110 -2.37 -29.04 -22.24
CA VAL A 110 -1.95 -28.67 -23.60
C VAL A 110 -2.34 -27.24 -23.94
N GLY A 111 -1.75 -26.72 -25.03
CA GLY A 111 -2.10 -25.42 -25.59
C GLY A 111 -1.48 -24.21 -24.87
N PRO A 112 -1.92 -22.97 -25.20
CA PRO A 112 -1.33 -21.71 -24.73
C PRO A 112 -1.32 -21.51 -23.20
N PHE A 113 -2.23 -22.17 -22.47
CA PHE A 113 -2.33 -22.06 -21.01
C PHE A 113 -1.67 -23.23 -20.27
N LYS A 114 -0.94 -24.10 -20.97
CA LYS A 114 -0.32 -25.30 -20.40
C LYS A 114 0.38 -25.02 -19.07
N GLY A 115 0.11 -25.86 -18.07
CA GLY A 115 0.65 -25.79 -16.71
C GLY A 115 -0.02 -24.77 -15.79
N GLN A 116 -0.97 -23.98 -16.30
CA GLN A 116 -1.77 -23.05 -15.48
C GLN A 116 -3.07 -23.72 -15.04
N ALA A 117 -3.48 -23.49 -13.80
CA ALA A 117 -4.79 -23.90 -13.31
C ALA A 117 -5.90 -23.06 -13.98
N LEU A 118 -7.10 -23.64 -14.15
CA LEU A 118 -8.26 -22.93 -14.67
C LEU A 118 -8.57 -21.66 -13.87
N LEU A 119 -8.54 -21.74 -12.54
CA LEU A 119 -8.71 -20.57 -11.65
C LEU A 119 -7.69 -19.45 -11.94
N PHE A 120 -6.45 -19.81 -12.27
CA PHE A 120 -5.40 -18.84 -12.59
C PHE A 120 -5.76 -18.04 -13.84
N VAL A 121 -6.20 -18.71 -14.91
CA VAL A 121 -6.56 -18.04 -16.16
C VAL A 121 -7.78 -17.13 -15.98
N TRP A 122 -8.75 -17.54 -15.16
CA TRP A 122 -9.89 -16.68 -14.80
C TRP A 122 -9.47 -15.44 -14.00
N MET A 123 -8.58 -15.60 -13.02
CA MET A 123 -8.04 -14.45 -12.29
C MET A 123 -7.17 -13.55 -13.19
N ASN A 124 -6.55 -14.11 -14.24
CA ASN A 124 -5.83 -13.33 -15.24
C ASN A 124 -6.79 -12.53 -16.15
N ALA A 125 -7.98 -13.08 -16.44
CA ALA A 125 -9.04 -12.36 -17.15
C ALA A 125 -9.62 -11.20 -16.29
N LEU A 126 -9.74 -11.41 -14.97
CA LEU A 126 -10.06 -10.34 -14.02
C LEU A 126 -8.98 -9.25 -14.05
N TYR A 127 -7.71 -9.63 -13.93
CA TYR A 127 -6.57 -8.71 -14.02
C TYR A 127 -6.60 -7.91 -15.33
N SER A 128 -6.82 -8.58 -16.45
CA SER A 128 -6.90 -7.95 -17.77
C SER A 128 -8.06 -6.93 -17.87
N SER A 129 -9.16 -7.15 -17.15
CA SER A 129 -10.29 -6.22 -17.11
C SER A 129 -9.98 -4.93 -16.32
N THR A 130 -8.91 -4.89 -15.52
CA THR A 130 -8.56 -3.68 -14.74
C THR A 130 -7.89 -2.57 -15.58
N PHE A 131 -7.49 -2.87 -16.81
CA PHE A 131 -6.86 -1.93 -17.73
C PHE A 131 -7.86 -0.97 -18.41
N ASP A 132 -9.16 -1.24 -18.36
CA ASP A 132 -10.20 -0.37 -18.91
C ASP A 132 -11.36 -0.23 -17.91
N ALA A 133 -11.55 0.98 -17.39
CA ALA A 133 -12.60 1.28 -16.42
C ALA A 133 -14.03 0.97 -16.92
N ARG A 134 -14.25 0.92 -18.25
CA ARG A 134 -15.54 0.52 -18.83
C ARG A 134 -15.87 -0.94 -18.53
N THR A 135 -14.85 -1.80 -18.50
CA THR A 135 -15.00 -3.24 -18.28
C THR A 135 -15.20 -3.63 -16.81
N TYR A 136 -15.54 -2.67 -15.94
CA TYR A 136 -15.85 -2.91 -14.53
C TYR A 136 -16.92 -4.00 -14.31
N THR A 137 -17.89 -4.11 -15.21
CA THR A 137 -18.94 -5.16 -15.16
C THR A 137 -18.36 -6.57 -15.23
N ASN A 138 -17.25 -6.78 -15.96
CA ASN A 138 -16.54 -8.07 -15.99
C ASN A 138 -15.97 -8.41 -14.62
N ILE A 139 -15.36 -7.43 -13.94
CA ILE A 139 -14.77 -7.60 -12.61
C ILE A 139 -15.86 -8.00 -11.61
N VAL A 140 -17.01 -7.33 -11.65
CA VAL A 140 -18.15 -7.66 -10.79
C VAL A 140 -18.65 -9.08 -11.05
N ALA A 141 -18.83 -9.48 -12.32
CA ALA A 141 -19.35 -10.80 -12.67
C ALA A 141 -18.40 -11.92 -12.24
N ILE A 142 -17.09 -11.79 -12.48
CA ILE A 142 -16.08 -12.77 -12.09
C ILE A 142 -15.98 -12.85 -10.55
N ASN A 143 -15.92 -11.70 -9.87
CA ASN A 143 -15.87 -11.67 -8.40
C ASN A 143 -17.12 -12.28 -7.77
N TYR A 144 -18.29 -12.09 -8.36
CA TYR A 144 -19.54 -12.65 -7.83
C TYR A 144 -19.51 -14.18 -7.79
N ILE A 145 -19.05 -14.82 -8.87
CA ILE A 145 -18.89 -16.29 -8.90
C ILE A 145 -17.91 -16.73 -7.83
N PHE A 146 -16.73 -16.13 -7.77
CA PHE A 146 -15.72 -16.60 -6.83
C PHE A 146 -16.06 -16.26 -5.37
N ALA A 147 -16.81 -15.19 -5.11
CA ALA A 147 -17.39 -14.95 -3.79
C ALA A 147 -18.36 -16.08 -3.42
N TYR A 148 -19.25 -16.48 -4.34
CA TYR A 148 -20.13 -17.62 -4.11
C TYR A 148 -19.35 -18.92 -3.85
N VAL A 149 -18.29 -19.19 -4.63
CA VAL A 149 -17.43 -20.36 -4.43
C VAL A 149 -16.75 -20.32 -3.06
N ILE A 150 -16.14 -19.20 -2.66
CA ILE A 150 -15.48 -19.07 -1.35
C ILE A 150 -16.46 -19.24 -0.19
N GLU A 151 -17.69 -18.75 -0.35
CA GLU A 151 -18.71 -18.89 0.69
C GLU A 151 -19.07 -20.37 0.94
N HIS A 152 -19.14 -21.18 -0.12
CA HIS A 152 -19.71 -22.54 -0.10
C HIS A 152 -18.67 -23.67 -0.19
N THR A 153 -17.39 -23.39 -0.43
CA THR A 153 -16.32 -24.41 -0.52
C THR A 153 -15.51 -24.57 0.77
N THR A 154 -14.77 -25.68 0.81
CA THR A 154 -13.84 -26.10 1.87
C THR A 154 -12.38 -25.70 1.57
N LEU A 155 -11.43 -26.24 2.33
CA LEU A 155 -10.01 -25.89 2.27
C LEU A 155 -9.34 -26.12 0.89
N GLU A 156 -9.87 -27.00 0.05
CA GLU A 156 -9.34 -27.33 -1.27
C GLU A 156 -9.23 -26.08 -2.17
N PHE A 157 -10.29 -25.26 -2.20
CA PHE A 157 -10.28 -24.01 -2.96
C PHE A 157 -9.19 -23.03 -2.50
N SER A 158 -8.85 -23.03 -1.20
CA SER A 158 -7.76 -22.20 -0.68
C SER A 158 -6.40 -22.62 -1.23
N SER A 159 -6.19 -23.92 -1.45
CA SER A 159 -4.99 -24.45 -2.10
C SER A 159 -4.93 -23.96 -3.56
N ALA A 160 -6.03 -24.08 -4.30
CA ALA A 160 -6.14 -23.57 -5.66
C ALA A 160 -5.80 -22.08 -5.77
N LEU A 161 -6.37 -21.28 -4.86
CA LEU A 161 -6.21 -19.83 -4.80
C LEU A 161 -4.75 -19.42 -4.56
N THR A 162 -4.00 -20.22 -3.81
CA THR A 162 -2.64 -19.89 -3.35
C THR A 162 -1.53 -20.59 -4.13
N LYS A 163 -1.84 -21.67 -4.86
CA LYS A 163 -0.88 -22.43 -5.66
C LYS A 163 -0.30 -21.58 -6.79
N ALA A 164 1.03 -21.53 -6.84
CA ALA A 164 1.75 -20.81 -7.88
C ALA A 164 1.87 -21.64 -9.16
N VAL A 165 1.89 -20.96 -10.31
CA VAL A 165 2.23 -21.55 -11.59
C VAL A 165 3.71 -21.96 -11.58
N GLU A 166 3.99 -23.20 -11.96
CA GLU A 166 5.32 -23.81 -11.84
C GLU A 166 6.25 -23.47 -13.01
N GLU A 167 5.69 -23.21 -14.20
CA GLU A 167 6.44 -23.06 -15.45
C GLU A 167 5.89 -21.95 -16.35
N GLY A 168 6.65 -21.57 -17.39
CA GLY A 168 6.23 -20.61 -18.40
C GLY A 168 6.36 -19.13 -17.97
N GLN A 169 5.73 -18.23 -18.73
CA GLN A 169 5.84 -16.78 -18.51
C GLN A 169 5.17 -16.30 -17.22
N GLU A 170 4.18 -17.07 -16.76
CA GLU A 170 3.39 -16.78 -15.57
C GLU A 170 3.96 -17.42 -14.29
N GLN A 171 5.11 -18.08 -14.41
CA GLN A 171 5.78 -18.78 -13.32
C GLN A 171 5.90 -17.92 -12.06
N GLY A 172 5.61 -18.53 -10.91
CA GLY A 172 5.70 -17.92 -9.58
C GLY A 172 4.45 -17.13 -9.17
N LYS A 173 3.52 -16.84 -10.08
CA LYS A 173 2.26 -16.17 -9.73
C LYS A 173 1.21 -17.21 -9.33
N SER A 174 0.39 -16.87 -8.33
CA SER A 174 -0.84 -17.61 -7.99
C SER A 174 -2.08 -16.78 -8.30
N PRO A 175 -3.29 -17.37 -8.31
CA PRO A 175 -4.54 -16.61 -8.46
C PRO A 175 -4.68 -15.49 -7.40
N PHE A 176 -4.23 -15.72 -6.17
CA PHE A 176 -4.19 -14.69 -5.13
C PHE A 176 -3.22 -13.54 -5.45
N ILE A 177 -2.03 -13.85 -5.99
CA ILE A 177 -1.10 -12.81 -6.46
C ILE A 177 -1.71 -12.01 -7.62
N LEU A 178 -2.42 -12.66 -8.55
CA LEU A 178 -3.14 -11.96 -9.63
C LEU A 178 -4.23 -11.03 -9.08
N MET A 179 -4.93 -11.41 -8.01
CA MET A 179 -5.88 -10.52 -7.32
C MET A 179 -5.19 -9.26 -6.76
N LEU A 180 -4.02 -9.41 -6.15
CA LEU A 180 -3.23 -8.26 -5.65
C LEU A 180 -2.74 -7.37 -6.80
N LEU A 181 -2.29 -7.96 -7.90
CA LEU A 181 -1.89 -7.21 -9.11
C LEU A 181 -3.09 -6.48 -9.72
N SER A 182 -4.27 -7.10 -9.72
CA SER A 182 -5.52 -6.48 -10.15
C SER A 182 -5.90 -5.29 -9.28
N LEU A 183 -5.72 -5.41 -7.96
CA LEU A 183 -5.97 -4.31 -7.04
C LEU A 183 -5.02 -3.13 -7.29
N ILE A 184 -3.72 -3.40 -7.48
CA ILE A 184 -2.74 -2.35 -7.81
C ILE A 184 -3.12 -1.66 -9.12
N GLN A 185 -3.38 -2.43 -10.18
CA GLN A 185 -3.69 -1.90 -11.49
C GLN A 185 -4.99 -1.08 -11.47
N ALA A 186 -6.03 -1.58 -10.78
CA ALA A 186 -7.27 -0.85 -10.61
C ALA A 186 -7.06 0.47 -9.85
N ALA A 187 -6.28 0.45 -8.75
CA ALA A 187 -5.99 1.64 -7.95
C ALA A 187 -5.15 2.69 -8.71
N GLN A 188 -4.34 2.28 -9.69
CA GLN A 188 -3.58 3.20 -10.54
C GLN A 188 -4.42 3.82 -11.67
N THR A 189 -5.47 3.13 -12.11
CA THR A 189 -6.32 3.56 -13.22
C THR A 189 -7.31 4.64 -12.75
N ARG A 190 -7.30 5.79 -13.41
CA ARG A 190 -8.24 6.88 -13.12
C ARG A 190 -9.70 6.42 -13.30
N PHE A 191 -10.58 6.89 -12.42
CA PHE A 191 -12.02 6.59 -12.43
C PHE A 191 -12.39 5.11 -12.20
N ASN A 192 -11.44 4.29 -11.71
CA ASN A 192 -11.65 2.87 -11.46
C ASN A 192 -11.92 2.56 -9.98
N GLN A 193 -12.34 3.56 -9.20
CA GLN A 193 -12.64 3.41 -7.76
C GLN A 193 -13.65 2.28 -7.48
N PRO A 194 -14.76 2.13 -8.24
CA PRO A 194 -15.68 1.02 -8.02
C PRO A 194 -15.00 -0.36 -8.18
N ALA A 195 -14.23 -0.56 -9.25
CA ALA A 195 -13.49 -1.81 -9.46
C ALA A 195 -12.50 -2.08 -8.32
N THR A 196 -11.77 -1.05 -7.92
CA THR A 196 -10.77 -1.12 -6.86
C THR A 196 -11.44 -1.55 -5.54
N THR A 197 -12.55 -0.93 -5.17
CA THR A 197 -13.32 -1.28 -3.97
C THR A 197 -13.86 -2.71 -4.05
N HIS A 198 -14.36 -3.15 -5.21
CA HIS A 198 -14.85 -4.53 -5.37
C HIS A 198 -13.74 -5.57 -5.23
N ILE A 199 -12.58 -5.35 -5.84
CA ILE A 199 -11.42 -6.25 -5.71
C ILE A 199 -10.92 -6.26 -4.26
N ALA A 200 -10.88 -5.10 -3.59
CA ALA A 200 -10.48 -5.00 -2.19
C ALA A 200 -11.43 -5.75 -1.26
N LYS A 201 -12.76 -5.62 -1.45
CA LYS A 201 -13.76 -6.39 -0.70
C LYS A 201 -13.61 -7.89 -0.90
N PHE A 202 -13.35 -8.31 -2.14
CA PHE A 202 -13.11 -9.72 -2.45
C PHE A 202 -11.82 -10.25 -1.80
N LEU A 203 -10.74 -9.47 -1.82
CA LEU A 203 -9.50 -9.78 -1.09
C LEU A 203 -9.76 -9.95 0.41
N LEU A 204 -10.50 -9.02 1.03
CA LEU A 204 -10.87 -9.11 2.44
C LEU A 204 -11.70 -10.36 2.73
N PHE A 205 -12.62 -10.72 1.83
CA PHE A 205 -13.43 -11.92 1.96
C PHE A 205 -12.58 -13.20 1.90
N CYS A 206 -11.64 -13.29 0.95
CA CYS A 206 -10.66 -14.38 0.87
C CYS A 206 -9.85 -14.51 2.17
N MET A 207 -9.35 -13.39 2.70
CA MET A 207 -8.58 -13.36 3.95
C MET A 207 -9.42 -13.74 5.17
N GLY A 208 -10.70 -13.37 5.21
CA GLY A 208 -11.60 -13.75 6.29
C GLY A 208 -11.95 -15.25 6.27
N LYS A 209 -12.09 -15.84 5.07
CA LYS A 209 -12.44 -17.26 4.91
C LYS A 209 -11.22 -18.19 5.08
N TYR A 210 -10.06 -17.81 4.52
CA TYR A 210 -8.85 -18.65 4.47
C TYR A 210 -7.62 -17.94 5.04
N PRO A 211 -7.68 -17.41 6.28
CA PRO A 211 -6.69 -16.48 6.80
C PRO A 211 -5.26 -17.03 6.81
N GLU A 212 -5.06 -18.30 7.19
CA GLU A 212 -3.71 -18.90 7.25
C GLU A 212 -3.08 -19.00 5.85
N ALA A 213 -3.80 -19.58 4.89
CA ALA A 213 -3.30 -19.80 3.53
C ALA A 213 -2.99 -18.47 2.83
N THR A 214 -3.90 -17.50 2.90
CA THR A 214 -3.73 -16.20 2.23
C THR A 214 -2.66 -15.36 2.91
N SER A 215 -2.56 -15.38 4.25
CA SER A 215 -1.53 -14.63 4.98
C SER A 215 -0.13 -15.16 4.68
N GLN A 216 0.04 -16.47 4.52
CA GLN A 216 1.33 -17.06 4.11
C GLN A 216 1.76 -16.56 2.72
N VAL A 217 0.85 -16.51 1.75
CA VAL A 217 1.16 -15.96 0.41
C VAL A 217 1.56 -14.48 0.47
N LEU A 218 1.03 -13.71 1.43
CA LEU A 218 1.40 -12.30 1.59
C LEU A 218 2.85 -12.13 2.10
N ILE A 219 3.36 -13.03 2.94
CA ILE A 219 4.70 -12.87 3.52
C ILE A 219 5.80 -13.67 2.82
N GLN A 220 5.45 -14.75 2.13
CA GLN A 220 6.44 -15.61 1.49
C GLN A 220 7.01 -14.96 0.22
N PRO A 221 8.34 -15.02 0.02
CA PRO A 221 8.95 -14.59 -1.24
C PRO A 221 8.46 -15.46 -2.41
N ILE A 222 8.11 -14.81 -3.51
CA ILE A 222 7.79 -15.45 -4.78
C ILE A 222 9.07 -16.11 -5.31
N ALA A 223 9.02 -17.42 -5.51
CA ALA A 223 10.19 -18.24 -5.79
C ALA A 223 10.78 -18.01 -7.20
N ALA A 224 9.99 -17.54 -8.17
CA ALA A 224 10.41 -17.46 -9.57
C ALA A 224 9.65 -16.38 -10.36
N GLY A 225 10.05 -16.17 -11.62
CA GLY A 225 9.40 -15.23 -12.55
C GLY A 225 9.72 -13.75 -12.30
N ALA A 226 8.93 -12.87 -12.92
CA ALA A 226 9.16 -11.41 -12.91
C ALA A 226 9.06 -10.76 -11.51
N PHE A 227 8.45 -11.48 -10.55
CA PHE A 227 8.29 -11.04 -9.17
C PHE A 227 9.21 -11.79 -8.19
N HIS A 228 10.21 -12.52 -8.68
CA HIS A 228 11.17 -13.24 -7.85
C HIS A 228 11.70 -12.41 -6.67
N ASN A 229 11.69 -12.99 -5.47
CA ASN A 229 12.07 -12.39 -4.18
C ASN A 229 11.20 -11.20 -3.71
N LYS A 230 10.11 -10.87 -4.40
CA LYS A 230 9.04 -10.00 -3.87
C LYS A 230 8.00 -10.87 -3.17
N HIS A 231 7.11 -10.29 -2.39
CA HIS A 231 6.06 -11.01 -1.66
C HIS A 231 4.73 -10.25 -1.75
N GLY A 232 3.61 -10.89 -1.42
CA GLY A 232 2.27 -10.28 -1.58
C GLY A 232 2.06 -9.01 -0.75
N LEU A 233 2.68 -8.89 0.42
CA LEU A 233 2.67 -7.69 1.27
C LEU A 233 3.35 -6.49 0.59
N TYR A 234 4.41 -6.71 -0.20
CA TYR A 234 4.96 -5.65 -1.05
C TYR A 234 3.92 -5.16 -2.08
N LEU A 235 3.17 -6.08 -2.70
CA LEU A 235 2.11 -5.73 -3.64
C LEU A 235 0.97 -4.96 -2.94
N LEU A 236 0.54 -5.43 -1.77
CA LEU A 236 -0.52 -4.80 -0.99
C LEU A 236 -0.14 -3.41 -0.48
N ALA A 237 1.11 -3.20 -0.06
CA ALA A 237 1.63 -1.88 0.29
C ALA A 237 1.63 -0.92 -0.92
N ASN A 238 1.92 -1.42 -2.13
CA ASN A 238 1.80 -0.62 -3.34
C ASN A 238 0.34 -0.30 -3.67
N ALA A 239 -0.60 -1.23 -3.50
CA ALA A 239 -2.02 -0.96 -3.67
C ALA A 239 -2.50 0.15 -2.71
N LEU A 240 -2.08 0.09 -1.43
CA LEU A 240 -2.37 1.14 -0.46
C LEU A 240 -1.87 2.50 -0.97
N LYS A 241 -0.60 2.58 -1.38
CA LYS A 241 0.03 3.79 -1.92
C LYS A 241 -0.75 4.45 -3.04
N PHE A 242 -1.40 3.68 -3.92
CA PHE A 242 -2.22 4.23 -5.00
C PHE A 242 -3.63 4.62 -4.54
N SER A 243 -4.21 3.89 -3.58
CA SER A 243 -5.57 4.15 -3.09
C SER A 243 -5.71 5.38 -2.18
N VAL A 244 -4.69 5.70 -1.39
CA VAL A 244 -4.79 6.67 -0.28
C VAL A 244 -5.20 8.09 -0.68
N LYS A 245 -5.05 8.47 -1.95
CA LYS A 245 -5.42 9.82 -2.41
C LYS A 245 -6.89 9.94 -2.78
N ASP A 246 -7.44 8.91 -3.41
CA ASP A 246 -8.67 9.03 -4.19
C ASP A 246 -9.75 7.99 -3.81
N ASN A 247 -9.48 7.08 -2.87
CA ASN A 247 -10.41 6.02 -2.48
C ASN A 247 -10.24 5.59 -1.02
N SER A 248 -10.83 6.36 -0.09
CA SER A 248 -10.73 6.09 1.35
C SER A 248 -11.28 4.71 1.74
N GLU A 249 -12.42 4.28 1.18
CA GLU A 249 -13.01 2.96 1.46
C GLU A 249 -12.03 1.83 1.11
N THR A 250 -11.40 1.89 -0.06
CA THR A 250 -10.37 0.91 -0.44
C THR A 250 -9.18 0.96 0.50
N SER A 251 -8.68 2.15 0.85
CA SER A 251 -7.55 2.28 1.77
C SER A 251 -7.87 1.69 3.14
N GLN A 252 -9.08 1.90 3.67
CA GLN A 252 -9.53 1.30 4.91
C GLN A 252 -9.57 -0.23 4.82
N ILE A 253 -10.09 -0.79 3.72
CA ILE A 253 -10.09 -2.24 3.50
C ILE A 253 -8.67 -2.80 3.44
N ILE A 254 -7.76 -2.15 2.70
CA ILE A 254 -6.36 -2.58 2.62
C ILE A 254 -5.67 -2.50 3.99
N CYS A 255 -5.89 -1.42 4.75
CA CYS A 255 -5.38 -1.30 6.11
C CYS A 255 -5.92 -2.38 7.03
N LYS A 256 -7.21 -2.74 6.89
CA LYS A 256 -7.80 -3.86 7.62
C LYS A 256 -7.13 -5.18 7.25
N VAL A 257 -6.96 -5.49 5.96
CA VAL A 257 -6.27 -6.71 5.52
C VAL A 257 -4.84 -6.78 6.08
N LEU A 258 -4.10 -5.66 6.01
CA LEU A 258 -2.75 -5.56 6.55
C LEU A 258 -2.72 -5.74 8.07
N GLY A 259 -3.65 -5.11 8.80
CA GLY A 259 -3.78 -5.23 10.24
C GLY A 259 -4.14 -6.65 10.66
N ASP A 260 -5.11 -7.29 10.01
CA ASP A 260 -5.56 -8.64 10.32
C ASP A 260 -4.41 -9.68 10.21
N MET A 261 -3.37 -9.43 9.40
CA MET A 261 -2.19 -10.30 9.32
C MET A 261 -1.50 -10.53 10.67
N VAL A 262 -1.59 -9.58 11.62
CA VAL A 262 -0.98 -9.73 12.96
C VAL A 262 -1.58 -10.88 13.77
N HIS A 263 -2.77 -11.34 13.41
CA HIS A 263 -3.45 -12.45 14.08
C HIS A 263 -3.15 -13.82 13.47
N TYR A 264 -2.66 -13.86 12.23
CA TYR A 264 -2.52 -15.11 11.46
C TYR A 264 -1.07 -15.44 11.08
N VAL A 265 -0.15 -14.51 11.31
CA VAL A 265 1.27 -14.66 10.97
C VAL A 265 2.10 -14.52 12.23
N ALA A 266 3.09 -15.39 12.40
CA ALA A 266 4.08 -15.26 13.47
C ALA A 266 4.81 -13.90 13.36
N ALA A 267 4.98 -13.22 14.48
CA ALA A 267 5.55 -11.86 14.53
C ALA A 267 6.90 -11.75 13.81
N ASP A 268 7.79 -12.73 13.98
CA ASP A 268 9.09 -12.74 13.31
C ASP A 268 8.97 -12.86 11.78
N SER A 269 8.05 -13.70 11.29
CA SER A 269 7.82 -13.85 9.84
C SER A 269 7.23 -12.57 9.24
N LEU A 270 6.30 -11.94 9.94
CA LEU A 270 5.72 -10.67 9.52
C LEU A 270 6.76 -9.53 9.57
N ALA A 271 7.59 -9.47 10.61
CA ALA A 271 8.69 -8.52 10.71
C ALA A 271 9.68 -8.69 9.56
N ASN A 272 10.10 -9.93 9.28
CA ASN A 272 11.00 -10.25 8.18
C ASN A 272 10.41 -9.81 6.83
N ALA A 273 9.12 -10.03 6.59
CA ALA A 273 8.47 -9.58 5.36
C ALA A 273 8.34 -8.05 5.29
N LEU A 274 7.91 -7.38 6.36
CA LEU A 274 7.75 -5.91 6.40
C LEU A 274 9.06 -5.15 6.24
N LEU A 275 10.17 -5.76 6.68
CA LEU A 275 11.50 -5.17 6.72
C LEU A 275 12.47 -5.76 5.67
N ALA A 276 11.98 -6.66 4.81
CA ALA A 276 12.77 -7.20 3.71
C ALA A 276 13.09 -6.10 2.69
N LYS A 277 14.38 -5.92 2.39
CA LYS A 277 14.83 -4.98 1.36
C LYS A 277 14.44 -5.47 -0.02
N ILE A 278 13.81 -4.59 -0.79
CA ILE A 278 13.41 -4.86 -2.17
C ILE A 278 14.67 -4.80 -3.04
N ALA A 279 15.04 -5.96 -3.61
CA ALA A 279 16.30 -6.11 -4.32
C ALA A 279 16.34 -5.43 -5.71
N ARG A 280 15.19 -5.29 -6.39
CA ARG A 280 15.12 -4.80 -7.78
C ARG A 280 13.81 -4.07 -8.08
N GLY A 281 13.88 -3.13 -9.03
CA GLY A 281 12.73 -2.44 -9.62
C GLY A 281 12.52 -1.03 -9.07
N PRO A 282 11.34 -0.39 -9.33
CA PRO A 282 11.10 1.02 -9.00
C PRO A 282 11.08 1.37 -7.50
N GLN A 283 11.18 0.36 -6.64
CA GLN A 283 11.22 0.51 -5.18
C GLN A 283 12.49 -0.15 -4.59
N GLU A 284 13.53 -0.36 -5.42
CA GLU A 284 14.81 -0.94 -4.99
C GLU A 284 15.38 -0.19 -3.79
N GLY A 285 15.84 -0.93 -2.77
CA GLY A 285 16.40 -0.40 -1.53
C GLY A 285 15.36 -0.05 -0.45
N LEU A 286 14.07 0.06 -0.79
CA LEU A 286 13.00 0.24 0.19
C LEU A 286 12.63 -1.09 0.87
N VAL A 287 11.93 -0.99 1.98
CA VAL A 287 11.20 -2.12 2.59
C VAL A 287 9.69 -1.84 2.49
N PRO A 288 8.80 -2.84 2.56
CA PRO A 288 7.36 -2.62 2.53
C PRO A 288 6.85 -1.61 3.55
N LEU A 289 7.43 -1.59 4.77
CA LEU A 289 7.11 -0.57 5.77
C LEU A 289 7.36 0.86 5.26
N HIS A 290 8.42 1.11 4.49
CA HIS A 290 8.64 2.43 3.86
C HIS A 290 7.53 2.79 2.87
N ILE A 291 6.99 1.82 2.13
CA ILE A 291 5.89 2.07 1.18
C ILE A 291 4.61 2.45 1.93
N ILE A 292 4.34 1.80 3.07
CA ILE A 292 3.21 2.15 3.95
C ILE A 292 3.39 3.56 4.51
N LEU A 293 4.56 3.90 5.04
CA LEU A 293 4.85 5.24 5.57
C LEU A 293 4.68 6.33 4.49
N ARG A 294 5.12 6.06 3.26
CA ARG A 294 4.88 6.97 2.14
C ARG A 294 3.41 7.13 1.80
N SER A 295 2.62 6.09 2.01
CA SER A 295 1.17 6.15 1.82
C SER A 295 0.54 7.07 2.87
N LEU A 296 0.98 6.95 4.13
CA LEU A 296 0.59 7.88 5.20
C LEU A 296 0.98 9.33 4.87
N THR A 297 2.22 9.58 4.47
CA THR A 297 2.68 10.92 4.05
C THR A 297 1.82 11.44 2.91
N SER A 298 1.54 10.61 1.90
CA SER A 298 0.72 11.01 0.76
C SER A 298 -0.73 11.32 1.14
N ALA A 299 -1.31 10.57 2.08
CA ALA A 299 -2.64 10.83 2.61
C ALA A 299 -2.69 12.16 3.38
N ALA A 300 -1.67 12.43 4.19
CA ALA A 300 -1.54 13.65 5.00
C ALA A 300 -1.37 14.95 4.19
N TYR A 301 -0.97 14.85 2.92
CA TYR A 301 -0.89 15.99 2.00
C TYR A 301 -2.20 16.24 1.21
N VAL A 302 -3.27 15.48 1.45
CA VAL A 302 -4.56 15.67 0.78
C VAL A 302 -5.51 16.44 1.69
N ASN A 303 -5.91 17.64 1.27
CA ASN A 303 -6.75 18.53 2.07
C ASN A 303 -8.12 17.93 2.43
N ASP A 304 -8.58 18.24 3.66
CA ASP A 304 -9.93 18.20 4.24
C ASP A 304 -10.73 16.88 4.20
N SER A 305 -10.33 15.87 3.42
CA SER A 305 -11.17 14.70 3.13
C SER A 305 -10.57 13.34 3.52
N ASN A 306 -9.30 13.28 3.92
CA ASN A 306 -8.56 12.03 4.10
C ASN A 306 -8.37 11.57 5.55
N HIS A 307 -9.11 12.14 6.50
CA HIS A 307 -9.03 11.83 7.92
C HIS A 307 -9.18 10.33 8.23
N GLU A 308 -10.18 9.67 7.64
CA GLU A 308 -10.42 8.24 7.88
C GLU A 308 -9.28 7.37 7.33
N THR A 309 -8.72 7.74 6.18
CA THR A 309 -7.57 7.07 5.57
C THR A 309 -6.34 7.19 6.47
N ILE A 310 -6.03 8.41 6.94
CA ILE A 310 -4.88 8.68 7.83
C ILE A 310 -5.02 7.85 9.11
N LYS A 311 -6.20 7.91 9.74
CA LYS A 311 -6.50 7.13 10.94
C LYS A 311 -6.31 5.64 10.70
N ALA A 312 -6.89 5.09 9.64
CA ALA A 312 -6.77 3.66 9.34
C ALA A 312 -5.31 3.21 9.13
N VAL A 313 -4.48 4.05 8.50
CA VAL A 313 -3.05 3.75 8.31
C VAL A 313 -2.30 3.84 9.65
N ILE A 314 -2.59 4.82 10.50
CA ILE A 314 -1.98 4.94 11.85
C ILE A 314 -2.37 3.75 12.73
N ASP A 315 -3.64 3.38 12.78
CA ASP A 315 -4.15 2.26 13.57
C ASP A 315 -3.49 0.93 13.13
N MET A 316 -3.30 0.75 11.82
CA MET A 316 -2.59 -0.42 11.27
C MET A 316 -1.08 -0.41 11.62
N LEU A 317 -0.42 0.76 11.55
CA LEU A 317 0.97 0.90 11.99
C LEU A 317 1.12 0.59 13.50
N GLU A 318 0.17 1.03 14.32
CA GLU A 318 0.16 0.72 15.75
C GLU A 318 0.08 -0.78 16.01
N GLN A 319 -0.78 -1.49 15.28
CA GLN A 319 -0.87 -2.95 15.38
C GLN A 319 0.49 -3.60 15.08
N PHE A 320 1.16 -3.21 13.99
CA PHE A 320 2.51 -3.72 13.68
C PHE A 320 3.54 -3.37 14.76
N PHE A 321 3.49 -2.16 15.32
CA PHE A 321 4.46 -1.73 16.33
C PHE A 321 4.26 -2.39 17.69
N ASN A 322 3.05 -2.89 17.96
CA ASN A 322 2.75 -3.60 19.20
C ASN A 322 3.20 -5.07 19.15
N ILE A 323 3.35 -5.67 17.97
CA ILE A 323 3.77 -7.08 17.81
C ILE A 323 5.23 -7.25 17.41
N ILE A 324 5.81 -6.27 16.72
CA ILE A 324 7.21 -6.30 16.29
C ILE A 324 8.05 -5.54 17.32
N PRO A 325 9.22 -6.05 17.75
CA PRO A 325 10.09 -5.32 18.67
C PRO A 325 10.42 -3.91 18.16
N LEU A 326 10.09 -2.90 18.96
CA LEU A 326 10.36 -1.49 18.63
C LEU A 326 11.83 -1.22 18.27
N PRO A 327 12.86 -1.83 18.93
CA PRO A 327 14.26 -1.68 18.53
C PRO A 327 14.54 -2.12 17.08
N THR A 328 13.84 -3.15 16.60
CA THR A 328 13.96 -3.64 15.22
C THR A 328 13.36 -2.64 14.24
N ILE A 329 12.17 -2.10 14.57
CA ILE A 329 11.48 -1.09 13.75
C ILE A 329 12.33 0.18 13.67
N ILE A 330 12.75 0.74 14.80
CA ILE A 330 13.52 2.00 14.81
C ILE A 330 14.84 1.86 14.07
N HIS A 331 15.50 0.70 14.13
CA HIS A 331 16.68 0.41 13.33
C HIS A 331 16.37 0.48 11.84
N ALA A 332 15.38 -0.27 11.38
CA ALA A 332 14.99 -0.28 9.97
C ALA A 332 14.55 1.10 9.45
N LEU A 333 13.86 1.90 10.27
CA LEU A 333 13.41 3.25 9.90
C LEU A 333 14.52 4.30 9.94
N SER A 334 15.63 4.03 10.64
CA SER A 334 16.78 4.94 10.75
C SER A 334 17.84 4.68 9.67
N GLU A 335 17.86 3.46 9.12
CA GLU A 335 18.74 3.11 8.00
C GLU A 335 18.49 4.00 6.78
N GLU A 336 19.59 4.40 6.14
CA GLU A 336 19.51 5.12 4.87
C GLU A 336 19.03 4.19 3.77
N ILE A 337 18.09 4.67 2.96
CA ILE A 337 17.62 3.99 1.76
C ILE A 337 18.71 4.11 0.69
N VAL A 338 19.41 3.02 0.46
CA VAL A 338 20.39 2.88 -0.63
C VAL A 338 19.64 2.43 -1.87
N SER A 339 19.32 3.37 -2.75
CA SER A 339 18.64 3.12 -4.02
C SER A 339 19.38 3.79 -5.17
N LYS A 340 19.38 3.13 -6.34
CA LYS A 340 19.84 3.74 -7.60
C LYS A 340 18.89 4.82 -8.11
N ASP A 341 17.66 4.85 -7.59
CA ASP A 341 16.70 5.91 -7.85
C ASP A 341 16.97 7.11 -6.92
N HIS A 342 17.37 8.24 -7.51
CA HIS A 342 17.61 9.50 -6.80
C HIS A 342 16.38 10.04 -6.06
N THR A 343 15.18 9.53 -6.36
CA THR A 343 13.94 9.94 -5.68
C THR A 343 13.95 9.55 -4.20
N TYR A 344 14.55 8.40 -3.88
CA TYR A 344 14.54 7.82 -2.52
C TYR A 344 15.92 7.64 -1.92
N GLY A 345 16.97 7.60 -2.75
CA GLY A 345 18.35 7.58 -2.32
C GLY A 345 18.62 8.69 -1.31
N GLY A 346 19.11 8.29 -0.13
CA GLY A 346 19.45 9.23 0.95
C GLY A 346 18.27 9.74 1.79
N LYS A 347 17.14 9.03 1.81
CA LYS A 347 16.07 9.22 2.79
C LYS A 347 16.07 8.06 3.79
N HIS A 348 15.27 8.16 4.84
CA HIS A 348 15.02 7.09 5.80
C HIS A 348 13.57 7.17 6.32
N GLY A 349 13.07 6.11 6.93
CA GLY A 349 11.68 6.00 7.39
C GLY A 349 11.27 7.02 8.46
N ILE A 350 12.16 7.39 9.39
CA ILE A 350 11.88 8.44 10.39
C ILE A 350 11.52 9.77 9.72
N ARG A 351 12.18 10.13 8.61
CA ARG A 351 11.84 11.32 7.84
C ARG A 351 10.40 11.28 7.31
N MET A 352 9.96 10.12 6.82
CA MET A 352 8.60 9.96 6.26
C MET A 352 7.53 10.11 7.35
N LEU A 353 7.79 9.60 8.56
CA LEU A 353 6.92 9.80 9.71
C LEU A 353 6.82 11.29 10.10
N VAL A 354 7.95 12.01 10.10
CA VAL A 354 7.99 13.44 10.45
C VAL A 354 7.24 14.26 9.39
N GLU A 355 7.49 13.99 8.11
CA GLU A 355 6.79 14.62 6.99
C GLU A 355 5.27 14.36 7.08
N ALA A 356 4.85 13.14 7.38
CA ALA A 356 3.43 12.82 7.58
C ALA A 356 2.82 13.57 8.77
N PHE A 357 3.52 13.63 9.90
CA PHE A 357 3.07 14.33 11.10
C PHE A 357 2.85 15.82 10.84
N ILE A 358 3.86 16.49 10.30
CA ILE A 358 3.80 17.93 10.02
C ILE A 358 2.74 18.22 8.96
N ALA A 359 2.73 17.48 7.85
CA ALA A 359 1.73 17.68 6.80
C ALA A 359 0.30 17.47 7.34
N GLY A 360 0.08 16.45 8.17
CA GLY A 360 -1.23 16.20 8.73
C GLY A 360 -1.70 17.33 9.63
N MET A 361 -0.82 17.85 10.47
CA MET A 361 -1.10 19.00 11.33
C MET A 361 -1.33 20.29 10.54
N GLU A 362 -0.58 20.53 9.46
CA GLU A 362 -0.78 21.69 8.56
C GLU A 362 -2.17 21.67 7.90
N HIS A 363 -2.71 20.48 7.62
CA HIS A 363 -4.05 20.29 7.04
C HIS A 363 -5.14 20.04 8.10
N GLY A 364 -4.85 20.29 9.39
CA GLY A 364 -5.86 20.22 10.46
C GLY A 364 -6.29 18.80 10.87
N HIS A 365 -5.56 17.76 10.47
CA HIS A 365 -5.84 16.39 10.88
C HIS A 365 -5.43 16.15 12.35
N ASP A 366 -6.17 15.28 13.05
CA ASP A 366 -5.77 14.81 14.38
C ASP A 366 -4.60 13.81 14.26
N MET A 367 -3.40 14.25 14.63
CA MET A 367 -2.18 13.45 14.59
C MET A 367 -1.77 12.91 15.96
N SER A 368 -2.65 12.96 16.97
CA SER A 368 -2.35 12.53 18.35
C SER A 368 -1.91 11.07 18.43
N ALA A 369 -2.55 10.19 17.66
CA ALA A 369 -2.19 8.77 17.60
C ALA A 369 -0.80 8.56 16.97
N LEU A 370 -0.45 9.32 15.92
CA LEU A 370 0.90 9.28 15.34
C LEU A 370 1.94 9.80 16.33
N MET A 371 1.60 10.84 17.10
CA MET A 371 2.47 11.38 18.16
C MET A 371 2.72 10.36 19.28
N ALA A 372 1.72 9.55 19.62
CA ALA A 372 1.88 8.43 20.56
C ALA A 372 2.85 7.37 19.99
N LEU A 373 2.75 7.01 18.71
CA LEU A 373 3.70 6.10 18.06
C LEU A 373 5.12 6.67 18.04
N PHE A 374 5.29 7.96 17.73
CA PHE A 374 6.57 8.64 17.85
C PHE A 374 7.14 8.56 19.26
N SER A 375 6.30 8.79 20.27
CA SER A 375 6.70 8.70 21.68
C SER A 375 7.19 7.29 22.04
N LYS A 376 6.54 6.23 21.55
CA LYS A 376 7.00 4.84 21.71
C LYS A 376 8.39 4.63 21.07
N LEU A 377 8.62 5.15 19.87
CA LEU A 377 9.91 5.06 19.19
C LEU A 377 11.02 5.82 19.93
N ILE A 378 10.74 7.05 20.38
CA ILE A 378 11.66 7.87 21.20
C ILE A 378 12.10 7.05 22.41
N ASN A 379 11.15 6.53 23.18
CA ASN A 379 11.44 5.80 24.42
C ASN A 379 12.16 4.47 24.18
N SER A 380 12.01 3.87 23.00
CA SER A 380 12.64 2.59 22.68
C SER A 380 14.15 2.72 22.39
N ASN A 381 14.57 3.76 21.68
CA ASN A 381 15.98 4.03 21.41
C ASN A 381 16.22 5.52 21.07
N PRO A 382 16.34 6.38 22.09
CA PRO A 382 16.50 7.83 21.91
C PRO A 382 17.73 8.19 21.08
N ALA A 383 18.85 7.50 21.31
CA ALA A 383 20.12 7.72 20.62
C ALA A 383 20.00 7.53 19.11
N LEU A 384 19.39 6.41 18.69
CA LEU A 384 19.24 6.08 17.29
C LEU A 384 18.28 7.03 16.59
N LEU A 385 17.20 7.43 17.27
CA LEU A 385 16.28 8.43 16.75
C LEU A 385 16.97 9.80 16.60
N MET A 386 17.72 10.25 17.61
CA MET A 386 18.50 11.49 17.55
C MET A 386 19.43 11.48 16.34
N ASN A 387 20.20 10.41 16.16
CA ASN A 387 21.09 10.24 15.01
C ASN A 387 20.33 10.29 13.68
N ALA A 388 19.16 9.64 13.59
CA ALA A 388 18.33 9.70 12.39
C ALA A 388 17.81 11.12 12.11
N LEU A 389 17.50 11.90 13.15
CA LEU A 389 16.99 13.27 13.00
C LEU A 389 18.07 14.28 12.62
N THR A 390 19.28 14.14 13.16
CA THR A 390 20.39 15.10 12.96
C THR A 390 21.23 14.82 11.73
N ARG A 391 21.19 13.59 11.18
CA ARG A 391 21.98 13.21 10.01
C ARG A 391 21.60 14.04 8.77
N GLU A 392 22.57 14.77 8.24
CA GLU A 392 22.52 15.37 6.91
C GLU A 392 22.78 14.27 5.87
N ILE A 393 21.96 14.19 4.83
CA ILE A 393 22.11 13.16 3.78
C ILE A 393 22.06 13.83 2.41
N ASN A 394 23.08 13.59 1.59
CA ASN A 394 23.18 14.12 0.22
C ASN A 394 22.95 15.64 0.15
N GLU A 395 23.60 16.40 1.05
CA GLU A 395 23.53 17.87 1.12
C GLU A 395 22.11 18.43 1.36
N LYS A 396 21.14 17.59 1.75
CA LYS A 396 19.80 18.02 2.12
C LYS A 396 19.75 18.39 3.61
N PRO A 397 18.92 19.38 3.98
CA PRO A 397 18.60 19.66 5.38
C PRO A 397 18.25 18.40 6.15
N SER A 398 18.79 18.31 7.37
CA SER A 398 18.46 17.24 8.31
C SER A 398 16.95 17.25 8.64
N CYS A 399 16.42 16.13 9.14
CA CYS A 399 15.03 16.10 9.57
C CYS A 399 14.79 17.09 10.72
N LEU A 400 15.77 17.25 11.61
CA LEU A 400 15.72 18.24 12.69
C LEU A 400 15.61 19.66 12.15
N GLU A 401 16.37 20.01 11.12
CA GLU A 401 16.28 21.33 10.49
C GLU A 401 14.90 21.57 9.88
N TYR A 402 14.32 20.57 9.20
CA TYR A 402 12.96 20.66 8.68
C TYR A 402 11.92 20.91 9.79
N ILE A 403 12.03 20.19 10.92
CA ILE A 403 11.16 20.38 12.08
C ILE A 403 11.30 21.81 12.64
N ILE A 404 12.53 22.30 12.83
CA ILE A 404 12.80 23.64 13.38
C ILE A 404 12.27 24.74 12.45
N ARG A 405 12.48 24.62 11.14
CA ARG A 405 11.92 25.56 10.16
C ARG A 405 10.40 25.63 10.26
N LYS A 406 9.74 24.47 10.31
CA LYS A 406 8.28 24.38 10.43
C LYS A 406 7.75 24.93 11.74
N TYR A 407 8.46 24.71 12.84
CA TYR A 407 8.15 25.32 14.13
C TYR A 407 8.21 26.86 14.08
N ASN A 408 9.23 27.42 13.41
CA ASN A 408 9.41 28.87 13.30
C ASN A 408 8.47 29.54 12.29
N GLU A 409 8.08 28.83 11.23
CA GLU A 409 7.09 29.28 10.24
C GLU A 409 5.66 29.34 10.82
N ALA A 410 5.35 28.45 11.76
CA ALA A 410 4.04 28.39 12.39
C ALA A 410 3.77 29.65 13.24
N ALA A 411 2.57 30.21 13.12
CA ALA A 411 2.15 31.30 14.01
C ALA A 411 2.18 30.82 15.47
N GLU A 412 2.64 31.70 16.37
CA GLU A 412 2.70 31.42 17.80
C GLU A 412 1.34 30.93 18.29
N SER A 413 1.32 29.86 19.09
CA SER A 413 0.12 29.23 19.67
C SER A 413 -0.80 28.44 18.72
N THR A 414 -0.39 28.19 17.48
CA THR A 414 -1.08 27.21 16.62
C THR A 414 -0.88 25.78 17.15
N THR A 415 -1.87 24.91 16.94
CA THR A 415 -1.78 23.47 17.30
C THR A 415 -0.50 22.83 16.74
N LEU A 416 -0.08 23.23 15.52
CA LEU A 416 1.17 22.81 14.90
C LEU A 416 2.40 23.18 15.74
N SER A 417 2.54 24.45 16.14
CA SER A 417 3.66 24.91 16.96
C SER A 417 3.73 24.20 18.32
N VAL A 418 2.58 23.99 18.98
CA VAL A 418 2.49 23.30 20.27
C VAL A 418 2.92 21.83 20.15
N GLN A 419 2.42 21.13 19.13
CA GLN A 419 2.70 19.71 18.92
C GLN A 419 4.15 19.46 18.47
N ILE A 420 4.72 20.33 17.62
CA ILE A 420 6.16 20.25 17.29
C ILE A 420 7.01 20.55 18.53
N GLY A 421 6.64 21.56 19.34
CA GLY A 421 7.33 21.85 20.60
C GLY A 421 7.30 20.65 21.57
N GLU A 422 6.16 19.96 21.66
CA GLU A 422 6.03 18.75 22.47
C GLU A 422 6.95 17.62 21.97
N LEU A 423 7.03 17.41 20.65
CA LEU A 423 7.93 16.43 20.05
C LEU A 423 9.39 16.72 20.37
N LEU A 424 9.84 17.96 20.16
CA LEU A 424 11.22 18.37 20.46
C LEU A 424 11.54 18.20 21.95
N ARG A 425 10.61 18.58 22.83
CA ARG A 425 10.76 18.42 24.29
C ARG A 425 10.87 16.95 24.69
N LYS A 426 10.01 16.08 24.17
CA LYS A 426 10.06 14.63 24.46
C LYS A 426 11.36 13.98 24.02
N ILE A 427 11.90 14.38 22.86
CA ILE A 427 13.21 13.93 22.42
C ILE A 427 14.26 14.36 23.43
N ASP A 428 14.36 15.66 23.72
CA ASP A 428 15.36 16.19 24.67
C ASP A 428 15.29 15.48 26.03
N GLU A 429 14.10 15.35 26.61
CA GLU A 429 13.91 14.71 27.93
C GLU A 429 14.36 13.24 27.96
N SER A 430 14.32 12.56 26.82
CA SER A 430 14.67 11.14 26.70
C SER A 430 16.17 10.89 26.45
N LEU A 431 16.95 11.94 26.17
CA LEU A 431 18.38 11.84 25.92
C LEU A 431 19.20 11.84 27.22
N SER A 432 20.29 11.08 27.22
CA SER A 432 21.35 11.16 28.23
C SER A 432 22.07 12.52 28.18
N LEU A 433 22.90 12.81 29.18
CA LEU A 433 23.60 14.10 29.27
C LEU A 433 24.50 14.37 28.05
N ASP A 434 25.28 13.37 27.62
CA ASP A 434 26.19 13.51 26.49
C ASP A 434 25.42 13.72 25.17
N GLU A 435 24.31 13.00 25.00
CA GLU A 435 23.41 13.15 23.85
C GLU A 435 22.73 14.51 23.84
N LYS A 436 22.31 15.05 25.00
CA LYS A 436 21.76 16.41 25.11
C LYS A 436 22.76 17.48 24.68
N VAL A 437 24.03 17.32 25.04
CA VAL A 437 25.10 18.25 24.59
C VAL A 437 25.19 18.23 23.06
N LEU A 438 25.19 17.05 22.45
CA LEU A 438 25.25 16.91 20.99
C LEU A 438 23.99 17.44 20.31
N TRP A 439 22.81 17.11 20.82
CA TRP A 439 21.52 17.61 20.37
C TRP A 439 21.48 19.14 20.36
N ASN A 440 21.88 19.76 21.47
CA ASN A 440 21.94 21.21 21.58
C ASN A 440 22.92 21.83 20.58
N ALA A 441 24.08 21.22 20.35
CA ALA A 441 25.03 21.68 19.34
C ALA A 441 24.41 21.67 17.92
N HIS A 442 23.65 20.63 17.57
CA HIS A 442 22.93 20.57 16.30
C HIS A 442 21.84 21.64 16.18
N VAL A 443 21.02 21.82 17.23
CA VAL A 443 19.97 22.84 17.27
C VAL A 443 20.59 24.24 17.12
N THR A 444 21.66 24.55 17.84
CA THR A 444 22.38 25.84 17.73
C THR A 444 22.93 26.06 16.33
N LYS A 445 23.55 25.05 15.71
CA LYS A 445 24.04 25.13 14.32
C LYS A 445 22.92 25.49 13.34
N ILE A 446 21.76 24.86 13.49
CA ILE A 446 20.59 25.12 12.64
C ILE A 446 20.10 26.56 12.81
N TYR A 447 19.89 27.03 14.04
CA TYR A 447 19.46 28.42 14.26
C TYR A 447 20.46 29.44 13.73
N ALA A 448 21.78 29.18 13.87
CA ALA A 448 22.80 30.04 13.29
C ALA A 448 22.71 30.13 11.77
N SER A 449 22.34 29.05 11.07
CA SER A 449 22.12 29.06 9.61
C SER A 449 20.80 29.73 9.17
N LEU A 450 19.82 29.83 10.05
CA LEU A 450 18.51 30.44 9.76
C LEU A 450 18.50 31.96 9.99
N MET A 451 19.45 32.49 10.75
CA MET A 451 19.63 33.93 10.91
C MET A 451 20.32 34.49 9.67
N PRO A 452 19.75 35.51 8.98
CA PRO A 452 20.47 36.18 7.91
C PRO A 452 21.77 36.75 8.48
N ALA A 453 22.89 36.46 7.82
CA ALA A 453 24.15 37.16 8.11
C ALA A 453 23.84 38.65 8.09
N ALA A 454 24.10 39.35 9.19
CA ALA A 454 23.89 40.78 9.28
C ALA A 454 24.56 41.43 8.06
N THR A 455 23.74 42.01 7.19
CA THR A 455 24.17 42.70 5.98
C THR A 455 25.26 43.68 6.38
N GLU A 456 26.44 43.58 5.76
CA GLU A 456 27.51 44.58 5.89
C GLU A 456 26.95 45.95 5.51
N VAL A 457 26.65 46.76 6.53
CA VAL A 457 26.31 48.17 6.38
C VAL A 457 27.59 48.96 6.59
N SER A 458 28.09 49.50 5.48
CA SER A 458 28.90 50.72 5.37
C SER A 458 30.33 50.68 5.93
N THR A 459 31.26 50.28 5.07
CA THR A 459 32.57 50.94 5.00
C THR A 459 32.38 52.41 4.57
N GLU A 460 32.56 53.36 5.49
CA GLU A 460 33.38 54.57 5.31
C GLU A 460 33.30 55.56 6.49
N VAL A 461 34.50 55.97 6.94
CA VAL A 461 34.92 57.28 7.50
C VAL A 461 35.51 57.27 8.93
N ALA A 462 36.84 57.09 8.95
CA ALA A 462 37.89 57.93 9.55
C ALA A 462 37.84 58.45 11.02
N ALA A 463 38.87 58.00 11.75
CA ALA A 463 39.91 58.80 12.44
C ALA A 463 39.64 59.55 13.77
N GLY A 464 40.46 59.20 14.78
CA GLY A 464 40.84 59.98 15.98
C GLY A 464 39.80 59.95 17.10
N THR A 465 40.09 59.68 18.38
CA THR A 465 41.22 60.11 19.21
C THR A 465 41.22 59.28 20.52
N GLU A 466 42.34 59.32 21.24
CA GLU A 466 42.77 58.51 22.38
C GLU A 466 41.97 58.60 23.71
N ALA A 467 42.11 57.52 24.47
CA ALA A 467 42.24 57.39 25.93
C ALA A 467 41.04 57.66 26.88
N SER A 468 40.61 56.62 27.59
CA SER A 468 40.76 56.53 29.05
C SER A 468 40.33 55.14 29.57
N ALA A 469 41.18 54.54 30.39
CA ALA A 469 40.93 53.30 31.10
C ALA A 469 40.12 53.55 32.38
N ALA A 470 39.07 52.76 32.59
CA ALA A 470 38.55 52.45 33.93
C ALA A 470 38.00 51.03 33.91
N ALA A 471 38.58 50.18 34.77
CA ALA A 471 38.15 48.83 35.05
C ALA A 471 36.71 48.79 35.58
N ILE A 472 35.95 47.75 35.23
CA ILE A 472 34.98 47.02 36.08
C ILE A 472 34.50 45.77 35.32
N ASP A 473 34.49 44.67 36.06
CA ASP A 473 33.82 43.38 35.89
C ASP A 473 33.95 42.53 34.61
N THR A 474 34.71 41.45 34.80
CA THR A 474 34.52 40.14 34.22
C THR A 474 33.11 39.60 34.48
N THR A 475 32.23 39.63 33.48
CA THR A 475 31.26 38.60 33.08
C THR A 475 30.22 39.26 32.18
N GLU A 476 30.28 39.03 30.87
CA GLU A 476 29.12 39.07 29.96
C GLU A 476 29.59 38.70 28.55
N THR A 477 29.50 37.41 28.21
CA THR A 477 29.41 36.97 26.82
C THR A 477 28.09 37.47 26.24
N PRO A 478 28.05 38.05 25.02
CA PRO A 478 26.84 38.64 24.49
C PRO A 478 25.80 37.55 24.19
N SER A 479 24.78 37.57 25.04
CA SER A 479 23.51 36.87 24.95
C SER A 479 22.72 37.31 23.73
N HIS A 480 22.39 36.40 22.82
CA HIS A 480 21.20 36.52 21.98
C HIS A 480 20.64 35.13 21.64
N TYR A 481 19.68 34.70 22.48
CA TYR A 481 18.78 33.57 22.25
C TYR A 481 17.48 34.07 21.60
N THR A 482 17.06 33.46 20.49
CA THR A 482 15.75 33.64 19.87
C THR A 482 15.12 32.27 19.58
N LYS A 483 13.84 32.01 19.87
CA LYS A 483 12.86 32.78 20.68
C LYS A 483 12.89 32.27 22.13
N ALA A 484 13.53 33.05 23.01
CA ALA A 484 14.02 32.67 24.33
C ALA A 484 13.10 31.74 25.16
N ARG A 485 13.59 30.52 25.44
CA ARG A 485 13.13 29.51 26.45
C ARG A 485 12.75 28.13 25.87
N PHE A 486 13.68 27.41 25.26
CA PHE A 486 13.55 25.94 25.20
C PHE A 486 14.09 25.22 26.45
N PHE A 487 14.77 25.94 27.37
CA PHE A 487 15.37 25.35 28.59
C PHE A 487 15.26 26.25 29.84
N SER A 488 14.07 26.71 30.23
CA SER A 488 13.89 27.25 31.59
C SER A 488 13.00 26.32 32.42
N THR A 489 13.62 25.32 33.04
CA THR A 489 13.03 24.58 34.15
C THR A 489 12.84 25.53 35.33
N VAL A 490 11.61 25.55 35.82
CA VAL A 490 11.10 26.32 36.96
C VAL A 490 11.92 25.99 38.22
N HIS A 491 12.46 27.03 38.87
CA HIS A 491 12.94 26.92 40.25
C HIS A 491 11.76 27.09 41.22
N SER A 492 11.61 26.10 42.08
CA SER A 492 10.82 26.16 43.32
C SER A 492 11.35 27.28 44.22
N THR A 493 10.49 28.23 44.60
CA THR A 493 10.40 28.69 46.00
C THR A 493 9.06 29.36 46.27
N ALA A 494 8.39 28.86 47.31
CA ALA A 494 7.28 29.51 47.97
C ALA A 494 7.70 30.84 48.60
N LEU A 495 6.83 31.86 48.55
CA LEU A 495 6.36 32.62 49.73
C LEU A 495 5.53 33.86 49.34
N MET A 496 4.51 34.06 50.18
CA MET A 496 3.81 35.31 50.52
C MET A 496 2.57 35.72 49.71
N ALA A 497 1.46 35.54 50.41
CA ALA A 497 0.14 36.11 50.19
C ALA A 497 0.10 37.64 50.40
N ARG A 498 -0.84 38.28 49.69
CA ARG A 498 -1.71 39.42 50.08
C ARG A 498 -2.48 39.86 48.82
N GLU A 499 -3.79 39.59 48.74
CA GLU A 499 -4.91 40.46 49.16
C GLU A 499 -4.86 41.88 48.55
N HIS A 500 -5.68 42.13 47.52
CA HIS A 500 -6.88 43.00 47.59
C HIS A 500 -7.57 43.11 46.20
N ASP A 501 -8.89 42.92 46.20
CA ASP A 501 -9.99 43.69 45.55
C ASP A 501 -9.80 44.28 44.13
N GLN A 502 -10.79 44.40 43.23
CA GLN A 502 -12.25 44.32 43.24
C GLN A 502 -12.71 44.34 41.76
N GLU A 503 -13.92 43.82 41.50
CA GLU A 503 -14.93 44.28 40.51
C GLU A 503 -14.48 44.66 39.08
N ASP A 504 -14.92 43.91 38.05
CA ASP A 504 -16.24 44.13 37.43
C ASP A 504 -16.43 43.23 36.19
N ASN A 505 -17.63 42.65 36.09
CA ASN A 505 -18.17 41.97 34.91
C ASN A 505 -19.01 43.02 34.15
N PRO A 506 -19.15 42.96 32.81
CA PRO A 506 -20.35 42.27 32.33
C PRO A 506 -20.20 41.48 31.01
N THR A 507 -21.16 40.57 30.88
CA THR A 507 -21.45 39.59 29.82
C THR A 507 -22.04 40.24 28.53
N PRO A 508 -22.29 39.47 27.44
CA PRO A 508 -22.22 39.93 26.04
C PRO A 508 -23.60 40.07 25.38
N PRO A 509 -23.65 40.37 24.07
CA PRO A 509 -24.80 39.97 23.25
C PRO A 509 -24.43 39.18 21.98
N SER A 510 -24.99 37.98 21.91
CA SER A 510 -25.82 37.42 20.81
C SER A 510 -25.48 37.64 19.32
N ARG A 511 -25.29 36.49 18.64
CA ARG A 511 -25.78 36.04 17.30
C ARG A 511 -26.48 37.06 16.39
N LEU A 512 -26.12 37.03 15.09
CA LEU A 512 -27.01 36.76 13.93
C LEU A 512 -26.27 37.01 12.59
N HIS A 513 -25.78 35.95 11.93
CA HIS A 513 -26.19 35.48 10.58
C HIS A 513 -25.30 34.34 10.10
#